data_AF-A0A432GWJ3-F1
#
_entry.id   AF-A0A432GWJ3-F1
#
_cell.length_a   1.000
_cell.length_b   1.000
_cell.length_c   1.000
_cell.angle_alpha   90.00
_cell.angle_beta   90.00
_cell.angle_gamma   90.00
#
_symmetry.space_group_name_H-M   'P 1'
#
loop_
_entity.id
_entity.type
_entity.pdbx_description
1 polymer ?
#
loop_
_entity_poly.entity_id
_entity_poly.type
_entity_poly.pdbx_seq_one_letter_code
_entity_poly.pdbx_strand_id
1 'polypeptide(L)'
;MKFSKKLLNQCQEFVKSNLSEWRMLDADSSVMLVTSLIVGIGSGLGAVLFRRLIGWFQSLAYRDISGLLTEWYPLHLILIPALGGAIVGPLVYYFAREAKG
;
A
#
# COMPACT_ATOMS: atom_id res chain seq x y z
N MET A 1 -15.58 18.71 -43.37
CA MET A 1 -16.26 18.21 -42.15
C MET A 1 -16.70 16.72 -42.18
N LYS A 2 -16.43 15.94 -43.25
CA LYS A 2 -16.84 14.51 -43.34
C LYS A 2 -15.88 13.52 -42.62
N PHE A 3 -14.60 13.86 -42.49
CA PHE A 3 -13.57 12.96 -41.94
C PHE A 3 -13.72 12.72 -40.42
N SER A 4 -14.04 13.77 -39.65
CA SER A 4 -14.27 13.68 -38.20
C SER A 4 -15.43 12.76 -37.84
N LYS A 5 -16.52 12.76 -38.62
CA LYS A 5 -17.66 11.85 -38.41
C LYS A 5 -17.29 10.39 -38.67
N LYS A 6 -16.40 10.13 -39.63
CA LYS A 6 -15.90 8.76 -39.91
C LYS A 6 -15.05 8.22 -38.76
N LEU A 7 -14.17 9.07 -38.22
CA LEU A 7 -13.35 8.76 -37.04
C LEU A 7 -14.21 8.52 -35.78
N LEU A 8 -15.23 9.34 -35.56
CA LEU A 8 -16.16 9.17 -34.45
C LEU A 8 -16.93 7.85 -34.56
N ASN A 9 -17.44 7.51 -35.75
CA ASN A 9 -18.17 6.25 -35.95
C ASN A 9 -17.26 5.04 -35.79
N GLN A 10 -16.02 5.10 -36.28
CA GLN A 10 -15.05 4.01 -36.14
C GLN A 10 -14.62 3.81 -34.67
N CYS A 11 -14.49 4.89 -33.90
CA CYS A 11 -14.21 4.85 -32.47
C CYS A 11 -15.40 4.30 -31.67
N GLN A 12 -16.63 4.70 -32.03
CA GLN A 12 -17.85 4.17 -31.41
C GLN A 12 -17.96 2.66 -31.59
N GLU A 13 -17.73 2.15 -32.80
CA GLU A 13 -17.78 0.70 -33.09
C GLU A 13 -16.68 -0.07 -32.34
N PHE A 14 -15.45 0.47 -32.26
CA PHE A 14 -14.36 -0.15 -31.51
C PHE A 14 -14.62 -0.20 -29.99
N VAL A 15 -15.20 0.87 -29.44
CA VAL A 15 -15.63 0.88 -28.03
C VAL A 15 -16.74 -0.13 -27.82
N LYS A 16 -17.74 -0.19 -28.71
CA LYS A 16 -18.88 -1.11 -28.60
C LYS A 16 -18.46 -2.58 -28.69
N SER A 17 -17.48 -2.91 -29.54
CA SER A 17 -16.98 -4.28 -29.71
C SER A 17 -16.19 -4.75 -28.49
N ASN A 18 -15.39 -3.88 -27.87
CA ASN A 18 -14.74 -4.16 -26.58
C ASN A 18 -15.78 -4.26 -25.45
N LEU A 19 -16.79 -3.38 -25.43
CA LEU A 19 -17.81 -3.34 -24.38
C LEU A 19 -18.63 -4.63 -24.29
N SER A 20 -18.87 -5.32 -25.42
CA SER A 20 -19.53 -6.63 -25.42
C SER A 20 -18.68 -7.74 -24.79
N GLU A 21 -17.34 -7.67 -24.92
CA GLU A 21 -16.40 -8.56 -24.22
C GLU A 21 -16.47 -8.35 -22.70
N TRP A 22 -16.52 -7.09 -22.23
CA TRP A 22 -16.75 -6.75 -20.81
C TRP A 22 -18.16 -7.10 -20.30
N ARG A 23 -19.12 -7.36 -21.19
CA ARG A 23 -20.51 -7.71 -20.82
C ARG A 23 -20.74 -9.21 -20.69
N MET A 24 -19.80 -10.05 -21.14
CA MET A 24 -19.81 -11.51 -20.93
C MET A 24 -19.03 -11.93 -19.67
N LEU A 25 -18.96 -11.06 -18.66
CA LEU A 25 -18.42 -11.39 -17.35
C LEU A 25 -19.42 -12.33 -16.67
N ASP A 26 -19.15 -13.63 -16.76
CA ASP A 26 -19.77 -14.68 -15.94
C ASP A 26 -19.79 -14.28 -14.45
N ALA A 27 -20.62 -14.94 -13.65
CA ALA A 27 -20.69 -14.73 -12.20
C ALA A 27 -19.29 -14.70 -11.54
N ASP A 28 -18.37 -15.51 -12.05
CA ASP A 28 -16.97 -15.58 -11.61
C ASP A 28 -16.22 -14.25 -11.74
N SER A 29 -16.43 -13.53 -12.83
CA SER A 29 -15.78 -12.24 -13.07
C SER A 29 -16.35 -11.11 -12.22
N SER A 30 -17.66 -11.17 -11.93
CA SER A 30 -18.28 -10.23 -10.97
C SER A 30 -17.70 -10.44 -9.56
N VAL A 31 -17.50 -11.69 -9.15
CA VAL A 31 -16.86 -12.02 -7.86
C VAL A 31 -15.41 -11.53 -7.83
N MET A 32 -14.63 -11.69 -8.90
CA MET A 32 -13.26 -11.16 -8.99
C MET A 32 -13.21 -9.62 -8.88
N LEU A 33 -14.13 -8.92 -9.54
CA LEU A 33 -14.21 -7.45 -9.46
C LEU A 33 -14.58 -6.97 -8.06
N VAL A 34 -15.57 -7.60 -7.43
CA VAL A 34 -16.00 -7.22 -6.07
C VAL A 34 -14.90 -7.52 -5.05
N THR A 35 -14.27 -8.69 -5.13
CA THR A 35 -13.19 -9.08 -4.21
C THR A 35 -11.95 -8.19 -4.38
N SER A 36 -11.53 -7.90 -5.62
CA SER A 36 -10.40 -6.99 -5.87
C SER A 36 -10.68 -5.56 -5.37
N LEU A 37 -11.92 -5.08 -5.49
CA LEU A 37 -12.31 -3.78 -4.94
C LEU A 37 -12.22 -3.76 -3.40
N ILE A 38 -12.71 -4.82 -2.74
CA ILE A 38 -12.62 -4.97 -1.28
C ILE A 38 -11.15 -5.05 -0.83
N VAL A 39 -10.33 -5.87 -1.49
CA VAL A 39 -8.90 -6.02 -1.18
C VAL A 39 -8.14 -4.70 -1.42
N GLY A 40 -8.48 -3.97 -2.48
CA GLY A 40 -7.88 -2.67 -2.80
C GLY A 40 -8.19 -1.62 -1.73
N ILE A 41 -9.46 -1.50 -1.31
CA ILE A 41 -9.86 -0.59 -0.24
C ILE A 41 -9.20 -1.01 1.09
N GLY A 42 -9.24 -2.29 1.42
CA GLY A 42 -8.64 -2.84 2.65
C GLY A 42 -7.13 -2.57 2.73
N SER A 43 -6.40 -2.86 1.65
CA SER A 43 -4.96 -2.62 1.58
C SER A 43 -4.62 -1.13 1.60
N GLY A 44 -5.43 -0.29 0.94
CA GLY A 44 -5.27 1.17 0.96
C GLY A 44 -5.44 1.76 2.37
N LEU A 45 -6.46 1.33 3.11
CA LEU A 45 -6.66 1.72 4.51
C LEU A 45 -5.54 1.18 5.41
N GLY A 46 -5.10 -0.07 5.17
CA GLY A 46 -3.96 -0.67 5.84
C GLY A 46 -2.68 0.15 5.68
N ALA A 47 -2.40 0.63 4.47
CA ALA A 47 -1.24 1.47 4.18
C ALA A 47 -1.29 2.82 4.92
N VAL A 48 -2.46 3.48 4.98
CA VAL A 48 -2.63 4.73 5.74
C VAL A 48 -2.43 4.50 7.23
N LEU A 49 -2.98 3.41 7.77
CA LEU A 49 -2.79 3.03 9.16
C LEU A 49 -1.31 2.78 9.47
N PHE A 50 -0.63 1.99 8.64
CA PHE A 50 0.79 1.69 8.79
C PHE A 50 1.65 2.96 8.75
N ARG A 51 1.36 3.87 7.83
CA ARG A 51 2.03 5.18 7.76
C ARG A 51 1.85 5.99 9.04
N ARG A 52 0.66 5.95 9.65
CA ARG A 52 0.41 6.65 10.91
C ARG A 52 1.12 5.98 12.09
N LEU A 53 1.21 4.65 12.10
CA LEU A 53 1.95 3.89 13.12
C LEU A 53 3.43 4.24 13.09
N ILE A 54 4.07 4.28 11.92
CA ILE A 54 5.49 4.67 11.79
C ILE A 54 5.72 6.04 12.41
N GLY A 55 4.87 7.03 12.07
CA GLY A 55 4.98 8.38 12.64
C GLY A 55 4.81 8.41 14.16
N TRP A 56 3.91 7.59 14.71
CA TRP A 56 3.73 7.43 16.16
C TRP A 56 4.96 6.82 16.84
N PHE A 57 5.47 5.70 16.33
CA PHE A 57 6.69 5.08 16.85
C PHE A 57 7.90 6.01 16.75
N GLN A 58 8.01 6.76 15.65
CA GLN A 58 9.09 7.74 15.49
C GLN A 58 8.95 8.90 16.48
N SER A 59 7.74 9.40 16.72
CA SER A 59 7.53 10.42 17.76
C SER A 59 7.87 9.88 19.15
N LEU A 60 7.41 8.68 19.51
CA LEU A 60 7.73 8.08 20.82
C LEU A 60 9.25 7.88 20.98
N ALA A 61 9.90 7.33 19.96
CA ALA A 61 11.32 7.02 20.01
C ALA A 61 12.21 8.27 20.02
N TYR A 62 11.88 9.30 19.25
CA TYR A 62 12.73 10.49 19.14
C TYR A 62 12.31 11.67 20.02
N ARG A 63 11.08 11.70 20.55
CA ARG A 63 10.59 12.82 21.38
C ARG A 63 10.70 12.50 22.88
N ASP A 64 10.32 11.30 23.30
CA ASP A 64 10.35 10.92 24.72
C ASP A 64 11.74 10.39 25.15
N ILE A 65 12.43 9.64 24.28
CA ILE A 65 13.71 9.01 24.62
C ILE A 65 14.91 9.93 24.30
N SER A 66 14.92 10.64 23.15
CA SER A 66 16.02 11.57 22.85
C SER A 66 16.03 12.79 23.78
N GLY A 67 14.87 13.21 24.31
CA GLY A 67 14.80 14.32 25.26
C GLY A 67 15.65 14.07 26.52
N LEU A 68 15.74 12.82 26.98
CA LEU A 68 16.54 12.39 28.13
C LEU A 68 18.02 12.16 27.80
N LEU A 69 18.38 12.02 26.52
CA LEU A 69 19.72 11.67 26.03
C LEU A 69 20.42 12.82 25.29
N THR A 70 19.90 14.05 25.40
CA THR A 70 20.46 15.27 24.78
C THR A 70 21.95 15.50 25.10
N GLU A 71 22.42 15.01 26.26
CA GLU A 71 23.83 15.07 26.70
C GLU A 71 24.77 14.11 25.94
N TRP A 72 24.25 13.07 25.26
CA TRP A 72 25.05 12.00 24.61
C TRP A 72 24.93 12.02 23.08
N TYR A 73 25.04 13.22 22.51
CA TYR A 73 25.17 13.41 21.07
C TYR A 73 26.46 12.71 20.57
N PRO A 74 26.46 11.81 19.56
CA PRO A 74 25.44 11.50 18.54
C PRO A 74 24.91 10.05 18.56
N LEU A 75 25.06 9.31 19.67
CA LEU A 75 24.82 7.86 19.69
C LEU A 75 23.33 7.46 19.61
N HIS A 76 22.43 8.33 20.05
CA HIS A 76 20.98 8.05 20.07
C HIS A 76 20.39 7.78 18.67
N LEU A 77 20.95 8.39 17.61
CA LEU A 77 20.51 8.19 16.22
C LEU A 77 20.74 6.76 15.72
N ILE A 78 21.71 6.05 16.28
CA ILE A 78 22.05 4.66 15.92
C ILE A 78 21.40 3.69 16.90
N LEU A 79 21.35 4.04 18.19
CA LEU A 79 20.86 3.15 19.24
C LEU A 79 19.36 2.87 19.12
N ILE A 80 18.57 3.89 18.74
CA ILE A 80 17.12 3.76 18.54
C ILE A 80 16.79 2.75 17.42
N PRO A 81 17.30 2.89 16.19
CA PRO A 81 17.05 1.90 15.14
C PRO A 81 17.70 0.54 15.43
N ALA A 82 18.83 0.50 16.14
CA ALA A 82 19.45 -0.76 16.56
C ALA A 82 18.54 -1.53 17.55
N LEU A 83 17.94 -0.85 18.53
CA LEU A 83 16.99 -1.45 19.46
C LEU A 83 15.70 -1.87 18.75
N GLY A 84 15.17 -1.02 17.85
CA GLY A 84 14.02 -1.35 17.02
C GLY A 84 14.26 -2.62 16.20
N GLY A 85 15.41 -2.72 15.53
CA GLY A 85 15.83 -3.90 14.79
C GLY A 85 16.08 -5.12 15.67
N ALA A 86 16.61 -4.94 16.90
CA ALA A 86 16.84 -6.02 17.85
C ALA A 86 15.54 -6.62 18.41
N ILE A 87 14.46 -5.85 18.48
CA ILE A 87 13.14 -6.33 18.90
C ILE A 87 12.40 -6.96 17.71
N VAL A 88 12.37 -6.26 16.58
CA VAL A 88 11.65 -6.71 15.38
C VAL A 88 12.32 -7.94 14.74
N GLY A 89 13.64 -8.06 14.83
CA GLY A 89 14.42 -9.17 14.26
C GLY A 89 13.98 -10.55 14.77
N PRO A 90 13.99 -10.80 16.10
CA PRO A 90 13.46 -12.03 16.69
C PRO A 90 11.97 -12.23 16.41
N LEU A 91 11.18 -11.14 16.45
CA LEU A 91 9.74 -11.22 16.16
C LEU A 91 9.48 -11.78 14.76
N VAL A 92 10.17 -11.25 13.75
CA VAL A 92 10.08 -11.74 12.36
C VAL A 92 10.66 -13.16 12.24
N TYR A 93 11.78 -13.45 12.90
CA TYR A 93 12.41 -14.77 12.83
C TYR A 93 11.54 -15.89 13.39
N TYR A 94 10.82 -15.65 14.49
CA TYR A 94 10.01 -16.68 15.14
C TYR A 94 8.58 -16.76 14.60
N PHE A 95 7.94 -15.63 14.26
CA PHE A 95 6.52 -15.62 13.91
C PHE A 95 6.23 -15.48 12.42
N ALA A 96 7.06 -14.74 11.68
CA ALA A 96 6.74 -14.36 10.30
C ALA A 96 7.98 -14.45 9.41
N ARG A 97 8.59 -15.64 9.32
CA ARG A 97 9.82 -15.87 8.55
C ARG A 97 9.67 -15.52 7.07
N GLU A 98 8.45 -15.63 6.54
CA GLU A 98 8.07 -15.27 5.16
C GLU A 98 7.89 -13.75 4.95
N ALA A 99 7.81 -12.97 6.02
CA ALA A 99 7.74 -11.50 5.96
C ALA A 99 9.13 -10.84 6.00
N LYS A 100 10.21 -11.63 5.85
CA LYS A 100 11.56 -11.09 5.67
C LYS A 100 11.66 -10.37 4.33
N GLY A 101 11.80 -9.04 4.37
CA GLY A 101 11.99 -8.16 3.22
C GLY A 101 12.22 -6.74 3.67
#